data_AF-A0A2S2NA58-F1
#
_entry.id   AF-A0A2S2NA58-F1
#
_cell.length_a   1.000
_cell.length_b   1.000
_cell.length_c   1.000
_cell.angle_alpha   90.00
_cell.angle_beta   90.00
_cell.angle_gamma   90.00
#
_symmetry.space_group_name_H-M   'P 1'
#
loop_
_entity.id
_entity.type
_entity.pdbx_description
1 polymer ?
#
loop_
_entity_poly.entity_id
_entity_poly.type
_entity_poly.pdbx_seq_one_letter_code
_entity_poly.pdbx_strand_id
1 'polypeptide(L)'
;MEQLLCENCDRFLADRFVEGTCPLCKYEDARGDQCDGCGHLINATELIKPRCKVCQNTPVVRSSQQLFLNLPKVEAKLNDWVDKSGDDWSYNAKVITKAWLKDGLKERCITRDLKWGIPVPLEDFKSKVFYVWFDAPIGYMSMSAVYTPEWRKWWQPEDDTKITYYQFMAKDNVPFHSVMFPVCLFSTERNYTMVNHIMATEYLNYEDGKFSKSRGIGVFGNDAQDTGLPADVFRFYLLFVRPESQDSSFSWADLATKNNSELLNNLGNFCNRALSFLEKFFDCVIPEIQLENDELTLLALVTRDLKEYINMLDKAKLRDGLRLILSISRHGNQYMQFQKPWVLIKGSNEEKIRAGTVIGLSCNLVCLLAVMLQPYMPQTVDIIGKQLNIDISTFLLNNFVSVFLPSGHKIGKPAPLFEKIDPSVVNQLKSRFAGKQKSQEKELTMAAGLDLKQITTVEQMEEAIFKQGDTVRQLKQSGAQKSEWEPYVKTLLEMKKSLEQMKLASNPISIDDLEEEISKQGDKVRKLKEAKVEKSELQPEIDLLLQLKSKLSISKGVPVENGQKKKQKPTKK
;
A
#
# COMPACT_ATOMS: atom_id res chain seq x y z
N MET A 1 -20.02 -12.55 -28.33
CA MET A 1 -18.91 -12.99 -27.45
C MET A 1 -19.46 -14.06 -26.53
N GLU A 2 -18.74 -15.16 -26.32
CA GLU A 2 -19.14 -16.21 -25.37
C GLU A 2 -18.84 -15.77 -23.94
N GLN A 3 -19.82 -15.91 -23.04
CA GLN A 3 -19.70 -15.53 -21.64
C GLN A 3 -20.39 -16.56 -20.74
N LEU A 4 -19.97 -16.65 -19.48
CA LEU A 4 -20.59 -17.52 -18.50
C LEU A 4 -21.83 -16.85 -17.89
N LEU A 5 -23.00 -17.48 -18.04
CA LEU A 5 -24.27 -17.10 -17.43
C LEU A 5 -24.55 -18.00 -16.22
N CYS A 6 -24.81 -17.40 -15.07
CA CYS A 6 -25.38 -18.13 -13.94
C CYS A 6 -26.90 -18.04 -14.01
N GLU A 7 -27.56 -19.13 -14.42
CA GLU A 7 -29.02 -19.19 -14.54
C GLU A 7 -29.73 -18.97 -13.19
N ASN A 8 -29.13 -19.45 -12.09
CA ASN A 8 -29.70 -19.26 -10.75
C ASN A 8 -29.61 -17.81 -10.24
N CYS A 9 -28.54 -17.08 -10.60
CA CYS A 9 -28.40 -15.66 -10.24
C CYS A 9 -28.99 -14.73 -11.31
N ASP A 10 -29.53 -15.29 -12.40
CA ASP A 10 -30.05 -14.58 -13.57
C ASP A 10 -29.13 -13.44 -14.03
N ARG A 11 -27.83 -13.75 -14.21
CA ARG A 11 -26.83 -12.77 -14.66
C ARG A 11 -25.60 -13.41 -15.26
N PHE A 12 -24.99 -12.71 -16.21
CA PHE A 12 -23.65 -13.03 -16.68
C PHE A 12 -22.62 -12.75 -15.59
N LEU A 13 -21.59 -13.59 -15.52
CA LEU A 13 -20.55 -13.53 -14.52
C LEU A 13 -19.32 -12.80 -15.09
N ALA A 14 -18.91 -11.73 -14.41
CA ALA A 14 -17.57 -11.18 -14.59
C ALA A 14 -16.53 -12.16 -14.02
N ASP A 15 -15.30 -12.13 -14.53
CA ASP A 15 -14.21 -13.06 -14.17
C ASP A 15 -14.01 -13.22 -12.65
N ARG A 16 -14.11 -12.12 -11.89
CA ARG A 16 -14.00 -12.12 -10.41
C ARG A 16 -15.10 -12.92 -9.68
N PHE A 17 -16.21 -13.21 -10.35
CA PHE A 17 -17.33 -13.99 -9.82
C PHE A 17 -17.36 -15.42 -10.38
N VAL A 18 -16.33 -15.81 -11.13
CA VAL A 18 -16.14 -17.17 -11.62
C VAL A 18 -14.92 -17.75 -10.94
N GLU A 19 -15.09 -18.95 -10.40
CA GLU A 19 -13.97 -19.79 -9.99
C GLU A 19 -14.09 -21.14 -10.70
N GLY A 20 -13.01 -21.90 -10.79
CA GLY A 20 -13.03 -23.23 -11.36
C GLY A 20 -11.65 -23.86 -11.40
N THR A 21 -11.57 -25.06 -11.94
CA THR A 21 -10.31 -25.77 -12.08
C THR A 21 -9.51 -25.22 -13.27
N CYS A 22 -8.25 -24.84 -13.03
CA CYS A 22 -7.34 -24.35 -14.05
C CYS A 22 -7.14 -25.41 -15.15
N PRO A 23 -7.32 -25.06 -16.44
CA PRO A 23 -7.11 -26.01 -17.53
C PRO A 23 -5.65 -26.47 -17.63
N LEU A 24 -4.69 -25.63 -17.23
CA LEU A 24 -3.25 -25.84 -17.36
C LEU A 24 -2.66 -26.65 -16.18
N CYS A 25 -2.75 -26.14 -14.96
CA CYS A 25 -2.09 -26.74 -13.78
C CYS A 25 -3.03 -27.53 -12.86
N LYS A 26 -4.33 -27.61 -13.19
CA LYS A 26 -5.36 -28.31 -12.40
C LYS A 26 -5.61 -27.75 -11.00
N TYR A 27 -5.14 -26.54 -10.69
CA TYR A 27 -5.51 -25.82 -9.47
C TYR A 27 -7.03 -25.63 -9.41
N GLU A 28 -7.69 -26.09 -8.35
CA GLU A 28 -9.17 -26.24 -8.30
C GLU A 28 -9.94 -24.92 -8.15
N ASP A 29 -9.26 -23.84 -7.72
CA ASP A 29 -9.85 -22.56 -7.36
C ASP A 29 -9.30 -21.38 -8.19
N ALA A 30 -8.96 -21.63 -9.46
CA ALA A 30 -8.54 -20.58 -10.37
C ALA A 30 -9.67 -19.57 -10.63
N ARG A 31 -9.32 -18.29 -10.72
CA ARG A 31 -10.26 -17.21 -11.03
C ARG A 31 -10.47 -17.11 -12.54
N GLY A 32 -11.57 -16.48 -12.96
CA GLY A 32 -11.90 -16.32 -14.38
C GLY A 32 -10.91 -15.48 -15.20
N ASP A 33 -10.02 -14.73 -14.56
CA ASP A 33 -9.03 -13.84 -15.17
C ASP A 33 -7.59 -14.38 -15.06
N GLN A 34 -7.31 -15.11 -13.98
CA GLN A 34 -5.97 -15.59 -13.66
C GLN A 34 -6.01 -16.80 -12.73
N CYS A 35 -5.13 -17.77 -12.98
CA CYS A 35 -4.88 -18.86 -12.05
C CYS A 35 -3.83 -18.47 -11.01
N ASP A 36 -4.20 -18.44 -9.72
CA ASP A 36 -3.25 -18.12 -8.64
C ASP A 36 -2.23 -19.26 -8.38
N GLY A 37 -2.50 -20.49 -8.84
CA GLY A 37 -1.59 -21.62 -8.71
C GLY A 37 -0.40 -21.61 -9.68
N CYS A 38 -0.57 -21.14 -10.92
CA CYS A 38 0.50 -21.07 -11.93
C CYS A 38 0.76 -19.66 -12.49
N GLY A 39 -0.04 -18.67 -12.11
CA GLY A 39 0.08 -17.27 -12.55
C GLY A 39 -0.46 -16.96 -13.95
N HIS A 40 -0.90 -17.96 -14.71
CA HIS A 40 -1.33 -17.78 -16.10
C HIS A 40 -2.67 -17.03 -16.20
N LEU A 41 -2.76 -16.10 -17.17
CA LEU A 41 -4.01 -15.42 -17.52
C LEU A 41 -4.86 -16.36 -18.37
N ILE A 42 -6.13 -16.50 -18.02
CA ILE A 42 -7.07 -17.43 -18.67
C ILE A 42 -8.38 -16.70 -18.94
N ASN A 43 -9.16 -17.19 -19.91
CA ASN A 43 -10.54 -16.73 -20.05
C ASN A 43 -11.46 -17.56 -19.16
N ALA A 44 -12.46 -16.94 -18.54
CA ALA A 44 -13.38 -17.64 -17.63
C ALA A 44 -14.08 -18.84 -18.29
N THR A 45 -14.35 -18.77 -19.60
CA THR A 45 -14.95 -19.86 -20.40
C THR A 45 -14.03 -21.07 -20.59
N GLU A 46 -12.73 -20.94 -20.33
CA GLU A 46 -11.74 -22.03 -20.42
C GLU A 46 -11.59 -22.81 -19.11
N LEU A 47 -12.19 -22.33 -18.01
CA LEU A 47 -12.15 -23.02 -16.72
C LEU A 47 -12.87 -24.37 -16.80
N ILE A 48 -12.25 -25.40 -16.23
CA ILE A 48 -12.87 -26.71 -16.05
C ILE A 48 -13.76 -26.64 -14.82
N LYS A 49 -14.99 -27.16 -14.90
CA LYS A 49 -15.98 -27.10 -13.81
C LYS A 49 -16.13 -25.68 -13.22
N PRO A 50 -16.49 -24.68 -14.05
CA PRO A 50 -16.68 -23.34 -13.54
C PRO A 50 -17.81 -23.34 -12.50
N ARG A 51 -17.72 -22.45 -11.53
CA ARG A 51 -18.71 -22.25 -10.48
C ARG A 51 -18.89 -20.76 -10.20
N CYS A 52 -20.13 -20.37 -9.94
CA CYS A 52 -20.46 -19.01 -9.55
C CYS A 52 -20.01 -18.75 -8.12
N LYS A 53 -19.13 -17.79 -7.88
CA LYS A 53 -18.66 -17.44 -6.52
C LYS A 53 -19.78 -17.03 -5.55
N VAL A 54 -20.94 -16.62 -6.08
CA VAL A 54 -22.09 -16.15 -5.27
C VAL A 54 -23.02 -17.27 -4.83
N CYS A 55 -23.39 -18.19 -5.72
CA CYS A 55 -24.35 -19.26 -5.41
C CYS A 55 -23.77 -20.68 -5.53
N GLN A 56 -22.50 -20.81 -5.89
CA GLN A 56 -21.76 -22.06 -6.10
C GLN A 56 -22.26 -22.96 -7.25
N ASN A 57 -23.36 -22.61 -7.91
CA ASN A 57 -23.85 -23.36 -9.07
C ASN A 57 -22.95 -23.22 -10.31
N THR A 58 -22.98 -24.23 -11.17
CA THR A 58 -22.25 -24.26 -12.44
C THR A 58 -22.90 -23.30 -13.44
N PRO A 59 -22.16 -22.28 -13.96
CA PRO A 59 -22.65 -21.42 -15.01
C PRO A 59 -22.59 -22.13 -16.38
N VAL A 60 -23.42 -21.66 -17.31
CA VAL A 60 -23.48 -22.14 -18.70
C VAL A 60 -22.87 -21.11 -19.63
N VAL A 61 -22.22 -21.57 -20.71
CA VAL A 61 -21.73 -20.67 -21.76
C VAL A 61 -22.92 -20.20 -22.60
N ARG A 62 -23.03 -18.89 -22.79
CA ARG A 62 -24.05 -18.24 -23.64
C ARG A 62 -23.41 -17.16 -24.48
N SER A 63 -23.85 -17.06 -25.74
CA SER A 63 -23.49 -15.95 -26.61
C SER A 63 -24.21 -14.68 -26.16
N SER A 64 -23.46 -13.61 -25.98
CA SER A 64 -23.95 -12.28 -25.65
C SER A 64 -23.50 -11.28 -26.71
N GLN A 65 -24.42 -10.45 -27.21
CA GLN A 65 -24.09 -9.33 -28.09
C GLN A 65 -23.40 -8.23 -27.29
N GLN A 66 -22.34 -7.65 -27.84
CA GLN A 66 -21.56 -6.59 -27.19
C GLN A 66 -21.17 -5.54 -28.22
N LEU A 67 -21.11 -4.27 -27.81
CA LEU A 67 -20.53 -3.21 -28.62
C LEU A 67 -19.04 -3.10 -28.36
N PHE A 68 -18.28 -2.85 -29.42
CA PHE A 68 -16.84 -2.63 -29.36
C PHE A 68 -16.51 -1.26 -29.92
N LEU A 69 -15.69 -0.51 -29.18
CA LEU A 69 -15.06 0.71 -29.68
C LEU A 69 -13.86 0.31 -30.53
N ASN A 70 -13.86 0.73 -31.79
CA ASN A 70 -12.80 0.41 -32.74
C ASN A 70 -11.66 1.43 -32.63
N LEU A 71 -10.78 1.23 -31.65
CA LEU A 71 -9.59 2.06 -31.42
C LEU A 71 -8.65 2.12 -32.64
N PRO A 72 -8.38 1.03 -33.39
CA PRO A 72 -7.49 1.07 -34.56
C PRO A 72 -7.83 2.18 -35.56
N LYS A 73 -9.13 2.46 -35.77
CA LYS A 73 -9.58 3.47 -36.74
C LYS A 73 -9.11 4.90 -36.44
N VAL A 74 -8.83 5.22 -35.18
CA VAL A 74 -8.41 6.57 -34.76
C VAL A 74 -6.98 6.62 -34.23
N GLU A 75 -6.26 5.51 -34.30
CA GLU A 75 -4.90 5.35 -33.76
C GLU A 75 -3.91 6.36 -34.34
N ALA A 76 -3.99 6.65 -35.65
CA ALA A 76 -3.12 7.65 -36.29
C ALA A 76 -3.31 9.06 -35.69
N LYS A 77 -4.57 9.47 -35.47
CA LYS A 77 -4.89 10.78 -34.87
C LYS A 77 -4.45 10.84 -33.40
N LEU A 78 -4.59 9.73 -32.69
CA LEU A 78 -4.13 9.63 -31.30
C LEU A 78 -2.60 9.76 -31.21
N ASN A 79 -1.85 9.08 -32.06
CA ASN A 79 -0.38 9.18 -32.08
C ASN A 79 0.07 10.62 -32.32
N ASP A 80 -0.49 11.30 -33.34
CA ASP A 80 -0.19 12.71 -33.62
C ASP A 80 -0.48 13.64 -32.43
N TRP A 81 -1.60 13.42 -31.74
CA TRP A 81 -1.93 14.20 -30.54
C TRP A 81 -0.98 13.92 -29.37
N VAL A 82 -0.62 12.65 -29.13
CA VAL A 82 0.35 12.26 -28.08
C VAL A 82 1.72 12.85 -28.37
N ASP A 83 2.18 12.85 -29.62
CA ASP A 83 3.47 13.43 -29.98
C ASP A 83 3.51 14.95 -29.76
N LYS A 84 2.38 15.65 -29.95
CA LYS A 84 2.27 17.10 -29.73
C LYS A 84 2.08 17.50 -28.27
N SER A 85 1.35 16.70 -27.50
CA SER A 85 0.91 17.06 -26.13
C SER A 85 1.67 16.32 -25.04
N GLY A 86 2.26 15.18 -25.35
CA GLY A 86 2.84 14.26 -24.39
C GLY A 86 4.12 14.77 -23.73
N ASP A 87 4.74 15.84 -24.23
CA ASP A 87 6.02 16.33 -23.71
C ASP A 87 5.93 16.98 -22.32
N ASP A 88 4.77 17.47 -21.92
CA ASP A 88 4.57 18.05 -20.60
C ASP A 88 3.87 17.10 -19.62
N TRP A 89 3.76 15.81 -19.96
CA TRP A 89 3.21 14.78 -19.07
C TRP A 89 4.27 14.28 -18.09
N SER A 90 3.83 13.69 -16.98
CA SER A 90 4.74 12.98 -16.09
C SER A 90 5.43 11.83 -16.83
N TYR A 91 6.69 11.57 -16.48
CA TYR A 91 7.54 10.61 -17.20
C TYR A 91 6.89 9.22 -17.32
N ASN A 92 6.34 8.70 -16.22
CA ASN A 92 5.62 7.43 -16.19
C ASN A 92 4.39 7.41 -17.11
N ALA A 93 3.61 8.50 -17.18
CA ALA A 93 2.47 8.59 -18.08
C ALA A 93 2.89 8.50 -19.55
N LYS A 94 4.00 9.16 -19.92
CA LYS A 94 4.56 9.05 -21.27
C LYS A 94 4.99 7.62 -21.59
N VAL A 95 5.73 6.98 -20.69
CA VAL A 95 6.25 5.62 -20.89
C VAL A 95 5.10 4.62 -21.06
N ILE A 96 4.09 4.67 -20.19
CA ILE A 96 2.91 3.80 -20.26
C ILE A 96 2.14 4.02 -21.55
N THR A 97 1.91 5.28 -21.94
CA THR A 97 1.18 5.60 -23.17
C THR A 97 1.93 5.10 -24.41
N LYS A 98 3.24 5.34 -24.49
CA LYS A 98 4.06 4.87 -25.62
C LYS A 98 4.10 3.34 -25.71
N ALA A 99 4.10 2.63 -24.59
CA ALA A 99 4.01 1.17 -24.59
C ALA A 99 2.68 0.69 -25.19
N TRP A 100 1.55 1.29 -24.81
CA TRP A 100 0.24 0.96 -25.36
C TRP A 100 0.12 1.21 -26.87
N LEU A 101 0.69 2.32 -27.35
CA LEU A 101 0.68 2.66 -28.78
C LEU A 101 1.60 1.73 -29.59
N LYS A 102 2.75 1.35 -29.02
CA LYS A 102 3.70 0.44 -29.68
C LYS A 102 3.13 -0.96 -29.88
N ASP A 103 2.34 -1.46 -28.93
CA ASP A 103 1.73 -2.79 -29.01
C ASP A 103 0.60 -2.89 -30.05
N GLY A 104 0.14 -1.75 -30.56
CA GLY A 104 -0.99 -1.63 -31.49
C GLY A 104 -2.33 -1.66 -30.76
N LEU A 105 -3.19 -0.68 -31.05
CA LEU A 105 -4.50 -0.62 -30.44
C LEU A 105 -5.41 -1.72 -30.99
N LYS A 106 -6.30 -2.24 -30.15
CA LYS A 106 -7.28 -3.28 -30.51
C LYS A 106 -8.67 -2.80 -30.12
N GLU A 107 -9.69 -3.42 -30.72
CA GLU A 107 -11.07 -3.16 -30.32
C GLU A 107 -11.29 -3.45 -28.83
N ARG A 108 -12.12 -2.64 -28.18
CA ARG A 108 -12.42 -2.75 -26.75
C ARG A 108 -13.92 -2.80 -26.52
N CYS A 109 -14.38 -3.81 -25.80
CA CYS A 109 -15.78 -3.98 -25.46
C CYS A 109 -16.26 -2.88 -24.49
N ILE A 110 -17.27 -2.11 -24.89
CA ILE A 110 -17.81 -0.97 -24.14
C ILE A 110 -19.17 -1.25 -23.50
N THR A 111 -19.70 -2.47 -23.59
CA THR A 111 -20.97 -2.87 -22.94
C THR A 111 -20.76 -3.99 -21.94
N ARG A 112 -21.64 -4.08 -20.95
CA ARG A 112 -21.66 -5.15 -19.94
C ARG A 112 -23.08 -5.60 -19.66
N ASP A 113 -23.21 -6.89 -19.40
CA ASP A 113 -24.43 -7.53 -18.91
C ASP A 113 -24.59 -7.31 -17.40
N LEU A 114 -24.81 -6.06 -17.01
CA LEU A 114 -25.04 -5.65 -15.64
C LEU A 114 -26.35 -4.86 -15.55
N LYS A 115 -27.00 -4.93 -14.38
CA LYS A 115 -28.22 -4.13 -14.10
C LYS A 115 -27.90 -2.71 -13.63
N TRP A 116 -26.70 -2.48 -13.06
CA TRP A 116 -26.28 -1.18 -12.52
C TRP A 116 -25.23 -0.53 -13.43
N GLY A 117 -25.61 0.56 -14.09
CA GLY A 117 -24.77 1.36 -14.99
C GLY A 117 -25.62 2.24 -15.92
N ILE A 118 -24.97 2.98 -16.81
CA ILE A 118 -25.68 3.83 -17.79
C ILE A 118 -26.28 2.92 -18.88
N PRO A 119 -27.60 2.96 -19.13
CA PRO A 119 -28.24 2.11 -20.14
C PRO A 119 -27.75 2.45 -21.55
N VAL A 120 -27.59 1.43 -22.38
CA VAL A 120 -27.20 1.62 -23.79
C VAL A 120 -28.45 2.02 -24.59
N PRO A 121 -28.44 3.15 -25.33
CA PRO A 121 -29.61 3.66 -26.03
C PRO A 121 -29.84 2.97 -27.38
N LEU A 122 -29.78 1.64 -27.41
CA LEU A 122 -30.07 0.80 -28.58
C LEU A 122 -31.12 -0.25 -28.20
N GLU A 123 -32.05 -0.51 -29.11
CA GLU A 123 -33.19 -1.42 -28.89
C GLU A 123 -32.73 -2.82 -28.45
N ASP A 124 -31.72 -3.38 -29.13
CA ASP A 124 -31.16 -4.72 -28.84
C ASP A 124 -30.31 -4.77 -27.56
N PHE A 125 -30.09 -3.64 -26.89
CA PHE A 125 -29.21 -3.52 -25.72
C PHE A 125 -29.93 -3.02 -24.46
N LYS A 126 -31.27 -3.03 -24.43
CA LYS A 126 -32.08 -2.58 -23.27
C LYS A 126 -31.72 -3.21 -21.92
N SER A 127 -31.23 -4.44 -21.92
CA SER A 127 -30.81 -5.17 -20.72
C SER A 127 -29.31 -5.01 -20.39
N LYS A 128 -28.61 -4.09 -21.06
CA LYS A 128 -27.17 -3.88 -20.94
C LYS A 128 -26.86 -2.45 -20.55
N VAL A 129 -25.70 -2.29 -19.93
CA VAL A 129 -25.17 -0.99 -19.56
C VAL A 129 -23.80 -0.77 -20.20
N PHE A 130 -23.38 0.48 -20.28
CA PHE A 130 -22.01 0.80 -20.65
C PHE A 130 -21.02 0.24 -19.63
N TYR A 131 -19.86 -0.18 -20.12
CA TYR A 131 -18.74 -0.59 -19.29
C TYR A 131 -18.18 0.63 -18.56
N VAL A 132 -17.98 0.52 -17.25
CA VAL A 132 -17.55 1.64 -16.39
C VAL A 132 -16.30 2.37 -16.88
N TRP A 133 -15.36 1.68 -17.52
CA TRP A 133 -14.13 2.32 -18.01
C TRP A 133 -14.29 3.04 -19.36
N PHE A 134 -15.45 2.91 -20.01
CA PHE A 134 -15.84 3.71 -21.16
C PHE A 134 -16.49 5.03 -20.72
N ASP A 135 -17.40 5.00 -19.75
CA ASP A 135 -18.19 6.16 -19.35
C ASP A 135 -17.66 6.90 -18.10
N ALA A 136 -16.83 6.29 -17.25
CA ALA A 136 -16.30 6.97 -16.06
C ALA A 136 -15.55 8.29 -16.38
N PRO A 137 -14.70 8.39 -17.43
CA PRO A 137 -14.08 9.66 -17.79
C PRO A 137 -15.09 10.71 -18.33
N ILE A 138 -16.23 10.29 -18.88
CA ILE A 138 -17.34 11.21 -19.22
C ILE A 138 -17.93 11.83 -17.95
N GLY A 139 -17.76 11.16 -16.81
CA GLY A 139 -18.04 11.65 -15.47
C GLY A 139 -17.50 13.08 -15.24
N TYR A 140 -16.29 13.41 -15.69
CA TYR A 140 -15.72 14.75 -15.54
C TYR A 140 -16.61 15.84 -16.16
N MET A 141 -17.11 15.61 -17.38
CA MET A 141 -18.04 16.52 -18.05
C MET A 141 -19.39 16.60 -17.35
N SER A 142 -19.93 15.45 -16.93
CA SER A 142 -21.22 15.42 -16.23
C SER A 142 -21.18 16.13 -14.87
N MET A 143 -20.08 16.01 -14.13
CA MET A 143 -19.87 16.71 -12.86
C MET A 143 -19.77 18.22 -13.09
N SER A 144 -19.07 18.66 -14.15
CA SER A 144 -19.07 20.08 -14.54
C SER A 144 -20.47 20.58 -14.91
N ALA A 145 -21.27 19.77 -15.61
CA ALA A 145 -22.64 20.12 -15.97
C ALA A 145 -23.58 20.22 -14.76
N VAL A 146 -23.35 19.42 -13.72
CA VAL A 146 -24.05 19.56 -12.42
C VAL A 146 -23.61 20.83 -11.69
N TYR A 147 -22.32 21.17 -11.75
CA TYR A 147 -21.78 22.36 -11.09
C TYR A 147 -22.24 23.67 -11.73
N THR A 148 -22.29 23.74 -13.07
CA THR A 148 -22.63 24.98 -13.79
C THR A 148 -23.34 24.73 -15.12
N PRO A 149 -24.35 25.53 -15.49
CA PRO A 149 -24.95 25.48 -16.83
C PRO A 149 -23.95 25.84 -17.94
N GLU A 150 -22.88 26.57 -17.61
CA GLU A 150 -21.86 27.01 -18.57
C GLU A 150 -20.75 25.96 -18.81
N TRP A 151 -20.94 24.71 -18.38
CA TRP A 151 -19.91 23.67 -18.45
C TRP A 151 -19.33 23.46 -19.86
N ARG A 152 -20.11 23.73 -20.91
CA ARG A 152 -19.64 23.65 -22.30
C ARG A 152 -18.50 24.62 -22.59
N LYS A 153 -18.43 25.78 -21.94
CA LYS A 153 -17.29 26.72 -22.10
C LYS A 153 -15.95 26.09 -21.69
N TRP A 154 -15.98 25.09 -20.81
CA TRP A 154 -14.78 24.35 -20.37
C TRP A 154 -14.45 23.14 -21.24
N TRP A 155 -15.47 22.45 -21.74
CA TRP A 155 -15.33 21.16 -22.41
C TRP A 155 -15.50 21.21 -23.92
N GLN A 156 -16.11 22.27 -24.44
CA GLN A 156 -16.33 22.57 -25.85
C GLN A 156 -16.17 24.09 -26.08
N PRO A 157 -14.98 24.65 -25.77
CA PRO A 157 -14.74 26.08 -25.90
C PRO A 157 -14.84 26.54 -27.35
N GLU A 158 -15.10 27.84 -27.54
CA GLU A 158 -14.92 28.51 -28.83
C GLU A 158 -13.42 28.52 -29.21
N ASP A 159 -13.10 28.64 -30.49
CA ASP A 159 -11.74 28.45 -31.01
C ASP A 159 -10.72 29.49 -30.47
N ASP A 160 -11.18 30.64 -29.98
CA ASP A 160 -10.36 31.70 -29.38
C ASP A 160 -10.12 31.50 -27.87
N THR A 161 -10.83 30.56 -27.24
CA THR A 161 -10.79 30.33 -25.80
C THR A 161 -9.76 29.26 -25.47
N LYS A 162 -8.66 29.67 -24.83
CA LYS A 162 -7.60 28.76 -24.40
C LYS A 162 -7.94 28.10 -23.05
N ILE A 163 -8.16 26.79 -23.06
CA ILE A 163 -8.26 25.97 -21.85
C ILE A 163 -7.00 25.12 -21.70
N THR A 164 -6.35 25.19 -20.53
CA THR A 164 -5.26 24.28 -20.16
C THR A 164 -5.78 23.24 -19.18
N TYR A 165 -5.91 22.00 -19.63
CA TYR A 165 -6.50 20.91 -18.87
C TYR A 165 -5.43 20.00 -18.24
N TYR A 166 -5.43 19.92 -16.91
CA TYR A 166 -4.60 19.02 -16.11
C TYR A 166 -5.43 17.86 -15.55
N GLN A 167 -4.89 16.63 -15.61
CA GLN A 167 -5.45 15.46 -14.94
C GLN A 167 -4.43 14.85 -13.98
N PHE A 168 -4.82 14.69 -12.72
CA PHE A 168 -4.01 14.04 -11.68
C PHE A 168 -4.56 12.65 -11.38
N MET A 169 -3.70 11.63 -11.41
CA MET A 169 -4.11 10.24 -11.21
C MET A 169 -2.95 9.36 -10.75
N ALA A 170 -3.23 8.11 -10.38
CA ALA A 170 -2.20 7.08 -10.25
C ALA A 170 -1.89 6.44 -11.61
N LYS A 171 -0.71 5.82 -11.74
CA LYS A 171 -0.19 5.29 -13.02
C LYS A 171 -1.09 4.26 -13.71
N ASP A 172 -1.90 3.52 -12.96
CA ASP A 172 -2.86 2.53 -13.48
C ASP A 172 -4.00 3.15 -14.30
N ASN A 173 -4.36 4.40 -14.00
CA ASN A 173 -5.39 5.12 -14.73
C ASN A 173 -4.91 5.72 -16.06
N VAL A 174 -3.59 5.78 -16.30
CA VAL A 174 -3.02 6.45 -17.48
C VAL A 174 -3.64 5.96 -18.80
N PRO A 175 -3.74 4.65 -19.10
CA PRO A 175 -4.26 4.20 -20.39
C PRO A 175 -5.69 4.66 -20.67
N PHE A 176 -6.50 4.83 -19.63
CA PHE A 176 -7.88 5.31 -19.80
C PHE A 176 -7.94 6.78 -20.20
N HIS A 177 -6.93 7.56 -19.84
CA HIS A 177 -6.89 9.01 -20.01
C HIS A 177 -5.98 9.47 -21.15
N SER A 178 -4.96 8.68 -21.50
CA SER A 178 -4.07 8.93 -22.64
C SER A 178 -4.46 8.17 -23.91
N VAL A 179 -5.30 7.14 -23.81
CA VAL A 179 -5.74 6.33 -24.95
C VAL A 179 -7.26 6.27 -25.04
N MET A 180 -7.93 5.61 -24.09
CA MET A 180 -9.35 5.25 -24.22
C MET A 180 -10.26 6.48 -24.36
N PHE A 181 -10.16 7.44 -23.44
CA PHE A 181 -11.01 8.62 -23.43
C PHE A 181 -10.70 9.58 -24.59
N PRO A 182 -9.43 9.92 -24.91
CA PRO A 182 -9.10 10.64 -26.13
C PRO A 182 -9.67 10.02 -27.40
N VAL A 183 -9.62 8.68 -27.55
CA VAL A 183 -10.25 7.96 -28.66
C VAL A 183 -11.76 8.19 -28.69
N CYS A 184 -12.43 8.14 -27.55
CA CYS A 184 -13.87 8.43 -27.46
C CYS A 184 -14.16 9.86 -27.95
N LEU A 185 -13.40 10.85 -27.46
CA LEU A 185 -13.57 12.26 -27.84
C LEU A 185 -13.35 12.47 -29.33
N PHE A 186 -12.25 11.94 -29.89
CA PHE A 186 -11.96 12.02 -31.32
C PHE A 186 -13.03 11.37 -32.19
N SER A 187 -13.60 10.25 -31.73
CA SER A 187 -14.66 9.53 -32.45
C SER A 187 -15.99 10.30 -32.51
N THR A 188 -16.16 11.34 -31.68
CA THR A 188 -17.35 12.20 -31.75
C THR A 188 -17.30 13.24 -32.87
N GLU A 189 -16.11 13.50 -33.42
CA GLU A 189 -15.85 14.58 -34.39
C GLU A 189 -16.30 15.98 -33.92
N ARG A 190 -16.39 16.17 -32.60
CA ARG A 190 -16.69 17.46 -31.96
C ARG A 190 -15.43 18.07 -31.38
N ASN A 191 -15.43 19.39 -31.25
CA ASN A 191 -14.38 20.13 -30.57
C ASN A 191 -14.51 19.95 -29.05
N TYR A 192 -13.94 18.87 -28.52
CA TYR A 192 -13.83 18.66 -27.08
C TYR A 192 -12.44 19.06 -26.58
N THR A 193 -12.39 19.65 -25.38
CA THR A 193 -11.14 19.93 -24.68
C THR A 193 -10.37 18.64 -24.43
N MET A 194 -9.16 18.57 -24.99
CA MET A 194 -8.24 17.45 -24.79
C MET A 194 -7.31 17.74 -23.61
N VAL A 195 -6.84 16.70 -22.92
CA VAL A 195 -5.91 16.88 -21.79
C VAL A 195 -4.57 17.44 -22.28
N ASN A 196 -4.06 18.47 -21.62
CA ASN A 196 -2.75 19.04 -21.90
C ASN A 196 -1.68 18.36 -21.03
N HIS A 197 -1.99 18.12 -19.76
CA HIS A 197 -1.03 17.56 -18.79
C HIS A 197 -1.63 16.37 -18.05
N ILE A 198 -1.04 15.18 -18.25
CA ILE A 198 -1.33 14.00 -17.43
C ILE A 198 -0.24 13.89 -16.36
N MET A 199 -0.64 14.14 -15.10
CA MET A 199 0.24 14.12 -13.93
C MET A 199 -0.01 12.83 -13.13
N ALA A 200 0.62 11.74 -13.57
CA ALA A 200 0.51 10.44 -12.94
C ALA A 200 1.55 10.24 -11.83
N THR A 201 1.12 9.73 -10.68
CA THR A 201 2.02 9.32 -9.59
C THR A 201 2.23 7.80 -9.56
N GLU A 202 3.37 7.42 -9.02
CA GLU A 202 3.65 6.05 -8.58
C GLU A 202 2.85 5.72 -7.30
N TYR A 203 3.00 4.52 -6.74
CA TYR A 203 2.22 4.12 -5.57
C TYR A 203 2.82 4.64 -4.26
N LEU A 204 1.92 4.96 -3.32
CA LEU A 204 2.26 5.11 -1.92
C LEU A 204 2.01 3.78 -1.20
N ASN A 205 3.09 3.19 -0.70
CA ASN A 205 3.08 2.02 0.16
C ASN A 205 2.90 2.43 1.63
N TYR A 206 2.67 1.46 2.51
CA TYR A 206 2.50 1.68 3.94
C TYR A 206 3.48 0.81 4.72
N GLU A 207 4.41 1.45 5.42
CA GLU A 207 5.56 0.83 6.09
C GLU A 207 6.29 -0.12 5.10
N ASP A 208 6.41 -1.40 5.42
CA ASP A 208 7.10 -2.38 4.57
C ASP A 208 6.16 -3.09 3.57
N GLY A 209 4.91 -2.63 3.43
CA GLY A 209 3.89 -3.31 2.65
C GLY A 209 2.87 -2.40 1.96
N LYS A 210 1.72 -2.97 1.62
CA LYS A 210 0.61 -2.26 0.95
C LYS A 210 -0.55 -2.03 1.91
N PHE A 211 -1.27 -0.94 1.70
CA PHE A 211 -2.58 -0.71 2.33
C PHE A 211 -3.52 -1.91 2.08
N SER A 212 -4.22 -2.36 3.12
CA SER A 212 -5.15 -3.48 3.03
C SER A 212 -6.31 -3.34 3.99
N LYS A 213 -7.49 -3.00 3.46
CA LYS A 213 -8.70 -2.82 4.26
C LYS A 213 -9.15 -4.14 4.92
N SER A 214 -9.03 -5.26 4.21
CA SER A 214 -9.41 -6.58 4.74
C SER A 214 -8.51 -7.03 5.89
N ARG A 215 -7.21 -6.70 5.84
CA ARG A 215 -6.24 -7.00 6.92
C ARG A 215 -6.16 -5.89 7.99
N GLY A 216 -6.81 -4.75 7.77
CA GLY A 216 -6.74 -3.56 8.63
C GLY A 216 -5.38 -2.88 8.64
N ILE A 217 -4.58 -3.04 7.59
CA ILE A 217 -3.22 -2.51 7.49
C ILE A 217 -3.28 -1.15 6.78
N GLY A 218 -2.72 -0.13 7.42
CA GLY A 218 -2.66 1.23 6.90
C GLY A 218 -3.69 2.18 7.49
N VAL A 219 -3.47 3.47 7.23
CA VAL A 219 -4.36 4.57 7.62
C VAL A 219 -5.31 4.89 6.47
N PHE A 220 -6.62 4.79 6.69
CA PHE A 220 -7.63 5.21 5.71
C PHE A 220 -8.12 6.63 6.02
N GLY A 221 -8.76 7.28 5.04
CA GLY A 221 -9.15 8.69 5.16
C GLY A 221 -10.03 8.99 6.39
N ASN A 222 -10.94 8.08 6.74
CA ASN A 222 -11.78 8.16 7.94
C ASN A 222 -11.02 7.90 9.24
N ASP A 223 -9.84 7.28 9.19
CA ASP A 223 -9.03 6.99 10.37
C ASP A 223 -8.10 8.16 10.72
N ALA A 224 -7.68 8.94 9.72
CA ALA A 224 -6.74 10.05 9.88
C ALA A 224 -7.23 11.08 10.91
N GLN A 225 -8.53 11.42 10.89
CA GLN A 225 -9.17 12.33 11.84
C GLN A 225 -9.10 11.84 13.30
N ASP A 226 -9.05 10.52 13.52
CA ASP A 226 -9.07 9.91 14.85
C ASP A 226 -7.66 9.70 15.43
N THR A 227 -6.63 10.16 14.74
CA THR A 227 -5.23 10.02 15.20
C THR A 227 -4.81 11.10 16.18
N GLY A 228 -5.56 12.20 16.27
CA GLY A 228 -5.18 13.40 17.04
C GLY A 228 -4.12 14.27 16.36
N LEU A 229 -3.59 13.86 15.20
CA LEU A 229 -2.69 14.71 14.41
C LEU A 229 -3.50 15.66 13.50
N PRO A 230 -3.10 16.94 13.38
CA PRO A 230 -3.75 17.88 12.47
C PRO A 230 -3.70 17.42 11.01
N ALA A 231 -4.73 17.75 10.23
CA ALA A 231 -4.81 17.40 8.81
C ALA A 231 -3.60 17.93 8.02
N ASP A 232 -3.14 19.13 8.33
CA ASP A 232 -1.98 19.75 7.69
C ASP A 232 -0.66 18.99 7.93
N VAL A 233 -0.52 18.28 9.06
CA VAL A 233 0.66 17.42 9.31
C VAL A 233 0.64 16.24 8.33
N PHE A 234 -0.52 15.64 8.07
CA PHE A 234 -0.66 14.61 7.04
C PHE A 234 -0.43 15.18 5.64
N ARG A 235 -1.02 16.34 5.31
CA ARG A 235 -0.81 16.99 3.99
C ARG A 235 0.66 17.27 3.75
N PHE A 236 1.35 17.87 4.72
CA PHE A 236 2.78 18.12 4.67
C PHE A 236 3.55 16.84 4.39
N TYR A 237 3.35 15.80 5.20
CA TYR A 237 4.15 14.58 5.09
C TYR A 237 3.88 13.86 3.76
N LEU A 238 2.61 13.67 3.39
CA LEU A 238 2.22 13.01 2.14
C LEU A 238 2.73 13.75 0.89
N LEU A 239 2.78 15.09 0.93
CA LEU A 239 3.37 15.89 -0.16
C LEU A 239 4.91 15.85 -0.13
N PHE A 240 5.53 15.76 1.05
CA PHE A 240 6.98 15.62 1.22
C PHE A 240 7.51 14.29 0.68
N VAL A 241 6.73 13.21 0.83
CA VAL A 241 7.02 11.88 0.29
C VAL A 241 6.17 11.52 -0.93
N ARG A 242 5.65 12.53 -1.65
CA ARG A 242 4.80 12.29 -2.82
C ARG A 242 5.53 11.41 -3.86
N PRO A 243 4.94 10.27 -4.30
CA PRO A 243 5.60 9.31 -5.20
C PRO A 243 5.58 9.78 -6.66
N GLU A 244 6.41 10.78 -7.00
CA GLU A 244 6.40 11.38 -8.34
C GLU A 244 7.19 10.59 -9.38
N SER A 245 8.36 10.05 -9.02
CA SER A 245 9.26 9.33 -9.95
C SER A 245 9.38 7.83 -9.64
N GLN A 246 9.13 7.43 -8.40
CA GLN A 246 9.20 6.06 -7.92
C GLN A 246 8.20 5.90 -6.77
N ASP A 247 7.84 4.64 -6.48
CA ASP A 247 7.05 4.32 -5.30
C ASP A 247 7.70 4.92 -4.04
N SER A 248 6.86 5.40 -3.13
CA SER A 248 7.28 5.90 -1.82
C SER A 248 6.54 5.11 -0.74
N SER A 249 6.99 5.20 0.51
CA SER A 249 6.29 4.55 1.63
C SER A 249 5.96 5.54 2.72
N PHE A 250 4.74 5.46 3.24
CA PHE A 250 4.36 6.14 4.47
C PHE A 250 5.02 5.43 5.64
N SER A 251 5.74 6.17 6.49
CA SER A 251 6.30 5.64 7.74
C SER A 251 5.96 6.57 8.90
N TRP A 252 5.44 6.00 10.00
CA TRP A 252 5.15 6.78 11.20
C TRP A 252 6.40 7.41 11.82
N ALA A 253 7.52 6.69 11.78
CA ALA A 253 8.79 7.17 12.31
C ALA A 253 9.33 8.35 11.49
N ASP A 254 9.24 8.27 10.16
CA ASP A 254 9.68 9.34 9.27
C ASP A 254 8.71 10.54 9.31
N LEU A 255 7.39 10.31 9.43
CA LEU A 255 6.41 11.39 9.67
C LEU A 255 6.79 12.20 10.92
N ALA A 256 7.03 11.54 12.05
CA ALA A 256 7.42 12.22 13.27
C ALA A 256 8.77 12.92 13.13
N THR A 257 9.73 12.29 12.44
CA THR A 257 11.04 12.88 12.17
C THR A 257 10.91 14.16 11.37
N LYS A 258 10.15 14.15 10.26
CA LYS A 258 9.96 15.32 9.39
C LYS A 258 9.09 16.39 10.03
N ASN A 259 8.08 16.03 10.81
CA ASN A 259 7.36 16.99 11.64
C ASN A 259 8.33 17.71 12.60
N ASN A 260 9.11 16.95 13.36
CA ASN A 260 9.98 17.53 14.38
C ASN A 260 11.15 18.32 13.75
N SER A 261 11.73 17.86 12.64
CA SER A 261 12.88 18.52 12.01
C SER A 261 12.51 19.67 11.07
N GLU A 262 11.54 19.49 10.18
CA GLU A 262 11.21 20.47 9.14
C GLU A 262 10.07 21.40 9.55
N LEU A 263 9.02 20.88 10.18
CA LEU A 263 7.93 21.74 10.66
C LEU A 263 8.32 22.45 11.95
N LEU A 264 8.59 21.72 13.03
CA LEU A 264 8.84 22.31 14.34
C LEU A 264 10.17 23.09 14.37
N ASN A 265 11.29 22.43 14.06
CA ASN A 265 12.63 23.02 14.26
C ASN A 265 13.08 23.97 13.14
N ASN A 266 12.40 23.99 11.99
CA ASN A 266 12.71 24.88 10.87
C ASN A 266 11.60 25.91 10.65
N LEU A 267 10.48 25.52 10.01
CA LEU A 267 9.40 26.45 9.64
C LEU A 267 8.77 27.15 10.85
N GLY A 268 8.27 26.36 11.80
CA GLY A 268 7.67 26.82 13.04
C GLY A 268 8.63 27.63 13.89
N ASN A 269 9.89 27.20 14.00
CA ASN A 269 10.91 27.95 14.73
C ASN A 269 11.18 29.33 14.10
N PHE A 270 11.29 29.40 12.77
CA PHE A 270 11.49 30.68 12.07
C PHE A 270 10.31 31.63 12.33
N CYS A 271 9.09 31.16 12.06
CA CYS A 271 7.88 31.94 12.24
C CYS A 271 7.73 32.41 13.69
N ASN A 272 7.86 31.50 14.65
CA ASN A 272 7.69 31.82 16.06
C ASN A 272 8.74 32.84 16.55
N ARG A 273 10.02 32.69 16.16
CA ARG A 273 11.08 33.63 16.56
C ARG A 273 10.85 35.02 15.98
N ALA A 274 10.52 35.11 14.69
CA ALA A 274 10.27 36.40 14.04
C ALA A 274 9.15 37.17 14.75
N LEU A 275 8.01 36.51 14.96
CA LEU A 275 6.83 37.13 15.55
C LEU A 275 6.99 37.39 17.06
N SER A 276 7.55 36.45 17.82
CA SER A 276 7.79 36.62 19.27
C SER A 276 8.81 37.70 19.57
N PHE A 277 9.82 37.89 18.71
CA PHE A 277 10.77 39.00 18.87
C PHE A 277 10.13 40.35 18.54
N LEU A 278 9.23 40.40 17.56
CA LEU A 278 8.46 41.61 17.27
C LEU A 278 7.55 41.98 18.45
N GLU A 279 6.82 41.02 19.01
CA GLU A 279 6.01 41.21 20.23
C GLU A 279 6.88 41.73 21.38
N LYS A 280 8.01 41.04 21.64
CA LYS A 280 8.86 41.33 22.80
C LYS A 280 9.57 42.67 22.74
N PHE A 281 10.01 43.10 21.55
CA PHE A 281 10.93 44.23 21.41
C PHE A 281 10.30 45.45 20.72
N PHE A 282 9.18 45.29 20.01
CA PHE A 282 8.55 46.33 19.20
C PHE A 282 7.03 46.41 19.38
N ASP A 283 6.48 45.85 20.47
CA ASP A 283 5.06 45.95 20.85
C ASP A 283 4.09 45.51 19.74
N CYS A 284 4.48 44.44 19.03
CA CYS A 284 3.80 43.88 17.86
C CYS A 284 3.71 44.82 16.64
N VAL A 285 4.48 45.91 16.58
CA VAL A 285 4.48 46.86 15.46
C VAL A 285 5.72 46.65 14.60
N ILE A 286 5.53 46.46 13.29
CA ILE A 286 6.63 46.33 12.32
C ILE A 286 7.48 47.61 12.34
N PRO A 287 8.78 47.53 12.69
CA PRO A 287 9.65 48.70 12.72
C PRO A 287 10.02 49.14 11.29
N GLU A 288 10.70 50.28 11.19
CA GLU A 288 11.33 50.68 9.94
C GLU A 288 12.40 49.67 9.51
N ILE A 289 12.40 49.31 8.22
CA ILE A 289 13.31 48.32 7.64
C ILE A 289 14.34 49.07 6.78
N GLN A 290 15.59 49.10 7.24
CA GLN A 290 16.71 49.72 6.55
C GLN A 290 17.65 48.63 6.02
N LEU A 291 17.57 48.37 4.71
CA LEU A 291 18.28 47.27 4.06
C LEU A 291 19.78 47.57 3.90
N GLU A 292 20.62 46.59 4.24
CA GLU A 292 22.06 46.58 3.97
C GLU A 292 22.43 45.37 3.09
N ASN A 293 23.74 45.18 2.85
CA ASN A 293 24.24 44.11 1.97
C ASN A 293 23.79 42.70 2.39
N ASP A 294 23.68 42.44 3.70
CA ASP A 294 23.22 41.14 4.21
C ASP A 294 21.75 40.88 3.85
N GLU A 295 20.88 41.90 3.95
CA GLU A 295 19.47 41.78 3.55
C GLU A 295 19.34 41.63 2.04
N LEU A 296 20.13 42.36 1.27
CA LEU A 296 20.13 42.25 -0.19
C LEU A 296 20.54 40.83 -0.62
N THR A 297 21.54 40.24 0.06
CA THR A 297 21.96 38.86 -0.17
C THR A 297 20.86 37.87 0.18
N LEU A 298 20.20 38.04 1.34
CA LEU A 298 19.08 37.21 1.75
C LEU A 298 17.91 37.30 0.75
N LEU A 299 17.52 38.51 0.36
CA LEU A 299 16.43 38.75 -0.58
C LEU A 299 16.73 38.14 -1.96
N ALA A 300 17.99 38.16 -2.41
CA ALA A 300 18.40 37.50 -3.65
C ALA A 300 18.24 35.97 -3.55
N LEU A 301 18.67 35.36 -2.45
CA LEU A 301 18.51 33.91 -2.20
C LEU A 301 17.03 33.51 -2.14
N VAL A 302 16.22 34.25 -1.39
CA VAL A 302 14.77 34.00 -1.28
C VAL A 302 14.08 34.20 -2.63
N THR A 303 14.44 35.23 -3.39
CA THR A 303 13.87 35.47 -4.72
C THR A 303 14.21 34.34 -5.69
N ARG A 304 15.43 33.79 -5.64
CA ARG A 304 15.82 32.61 -6.42
C ARG A 304 14.93 31.41 -6.09
N ASP A 305 14.79 31.10 -4.81
CA ASP A 305 14.00 29.93 -4.37
C ASP A 305 12.50 30.12 -4.65
N LEU A 306 11.98 31.35 -4.55
CA LEU A 306 10.60 31.71 -4.92
C LEU A 306 10.34 31.51 -6.43
N LYS A 307 11.24 31.98 -7.30
CA LYS A 307 11.12 31.75 -8.75
C LYS A 307 11.11 30.26 -9.08
N GLU A 308 11.99 29.50 -8.44
CA GLU A 308 12.04 28.06 -8.66
C GLU A 308 10.79 27.37 -8.10
N TYR A 309 10.22 27.85 -6.99
CA TYR A 309 8.96 27.33 -6.46
C TYR A 309 7.83 27.49 -7.47
N ILE A 310 7.69 28.67 -8.07
CA ILE A 310 6.68 28.94 -9.11
C ILE A 310 6.89 27.99 -10.30
N ASN A 311 8.12 27.88 -10.79
CA ASN A 311 8.50 26.97 -11.89
C ASN A 311 8.20 25.49 -11.56
N MET A 312 8.40 25.05 -10.31
CA MET A 312 8.05 23.70 -9.87
C MET A 312 6.53 23.48 -9.86
N LEU A 313 5.74 24.44 -9.35
CA LEU A 313 4.28 24.33 -9.31
C LEU A 313 3.65 24.37 -10.70
N ASP A 314 4.14 25.21 -11.61
CA ASP A 314 3.70 25.27 -13.02
C ASP A 314 3.88 23.90 -13.72
N LYS A 315 4.90 23.15 -13.30
CA LYS A 315 5.21 21.79 -13.76
C LYS A 315 4.63 20.69 -12.87
N ALA A 316 3.78 21.04 -11.92
CA ALA A 316 3.16 20.15 -10.94
C ALA A 316 4.16 19.25 -10.17
N LYS A 317 5.37 19.76 -9.91
CA LYS A 317 6.43 19.20 -9.07
C LYS A 317 6.23 19.61 -7.61
N LEU A 318 5.13 19.14 -7.03
CA LEU A 318 4.66 19.57 -5.71
C LEU A 318 5.67 19.24 -4.61
N ARG A 319 6.36 18.10 -4.72
CA ARG A 319 7.38 17.67 -3.74
C ARG A 319 8.56 18.64 -3.67
N ASP A 320 9.06 19.08 -4.82
CA ASP A 320 10.20 19.99 -4.89
C ASP A 320 9.80 21.44 -4.54
N GLY A 321 8.59 21.85 -4.91
CA GLY A 321 8.00 23.11 -4.43
C GLY A 321 7.99 23.20 -2.89
N LEU A 322 7.54 22.15 -2.20
CA LEU A 322 7.54 22.14 -0.73
C LEU A 322 8.94 22.28 -0.13
N ARG A 323 9.96 21.67 -0.75
CA ARG A 323 11.36 21.78 -0.28
C ARG A 323 11.91 23.20 -0.38
N LEU A 324 11.47 23.97 -1.38
CA LEU A 324 11.86 25.37 -1.55
C LEU A 324 11.25 26.27 -0.47
N ILE A 325 10.02 26.00 -0.04
CA ILE A 325 9.42 26.67 1.14
C ILE A 325 10.30 26.43 2.38
N LEU A 326 10.68 25.17 2.62
CA LEU A 326 11.54 24.79 3.75
C LEU A 326 12.96 25.39 3.63
N SER A 327 13.45 25.60 2.40
CA SER A 327 14.72 26.27 2.11
C SER A 327 14.68 27.75 2.50
N ILE A 328 13.63 28.47 2.10
CA ILE A 328 13.43 29.89 2.46
C ILE A 328 13.34 30.05 3.98
N SER A 329 12.61 29.17 4.67
CA SER A 329 12.58 29.17 6.14
C SER A 329 13.98 28.93 6.75
N ARG A 330 14.79 28.04 6.15
CA ARG A 330 16.16 27.78 6.61
C ARG A 330 17.06 29.00 6.43
N HIS A 331 16.95 29.70 5.31
CA HIS A 331 17.64 30.97 5.07
C HIS A 331 17.25 32.01 6.13
N GLY A 332 15.96 32.13 6.45
CA GLY A 332 15.47 33.02 7.50
C GLY A 332 16.02 32.66 8.89
N ASN A 333 16.04 31.37 9.25
CA ASN A 333 16.64 30.89 10.51
C ASN A 333 18.14 31.24 10.60
N GLN A 334 18.90 30.97 9.52
CA GLN A 334 20.33 31.28 9.45
C GLN A 334 20.60 32.77 9.56
N TYR A 335 19.79 33.58 8.87
CA TYR A 335 19.88 35.04 8.92
C TYR A 335 19.65 35.58 10.34
N MET A 336 18.55 35.19 11.00
CA MET A 336 18.32 35.58 12.40
C MET A 336 19.46 35.10 13.31
N GLN A 337 19.98 33.89 13.07
CA GLN A 337 21.05 33.33 13.90
C GLN A 337 22.37 34.10 13.75
N PHE A 338 22.69 34.52 12.53
CA PHE A 338 23.89 35.29 12.21
C PHE A 338 23.82 36.71 12.75
N GLN A 339 22.71 37.41 12.50
CA GLN A 339 22.51 38.82 12.90
C GLN A 339 22.32 38.99 14.41
N LYS A 340 21.82 37.97 15.11
CA LYS A 340 21.60 37.98 16.58
C LYS A 340 20.80 39.21 17.06
N PRO A 341 19.59 39.47 16.54
CA PRO A 341 18.81 40.66 16.90
C PRO A 341 18.50 40.76 18.41
N TRP A 342 18.42 39.64 19.13
CA TRP A 342 18.23 39.62 20.60
C TRP A 342 19.45 40.12 21.39
N VAL A 343 20.61 40.22 20.75
CA VAL A 343 21.82 40.87 21.30
C VAL A 343 21.82 42.33 20.87
N LEU A 344 21.67 42.60 19.56
CA LEU A 344 21.69 43.94 18.99
C LEU A 344 20.69 44.90 19.64
N ILE A 345 19.49 44.42 20.00
CA ILE A 345 18.46 45.23 20.66
C ILE A 345 18.89 45.81 22.02
N LYS A 346 19.94 45.26 22.64
CA LYS A 346 20.51 45.71 23.92
C LYS A 346 21.66 46.70 23.75
N GLY A 347 22.05 46.98 22.51
CA GLY A 347 23.20 47.79 22.15
C GLY A 347 22.88 49.28 21.95
N SER A 348 23.69 49.92 21.10
CA SER A 348 23.56 51.31 20.66
C SER A 348 22.26 51.56 19.87
N ASN A 349 21.96 52.83 19.58
CA ASN A 349 20.80 53.17 18.75
C ASN A 349 20.90 52.57 17.34
N GLU A 350 22.11 52.53 16.76
CA GLU A 350 22.36 51.90 15.46
C GLU A 350 22.11 50.39 15.52
N GLU A 351 22.57 49.72 16.58
CA GLU A 351 22.32 48.28 16.78
C GLU A 351 20.83 47.98 16.99
N LYS A 352 20.08 48.88 17.64
CA LYS A 352 18.62 48.74 17.79
C LYS A 352 17.88 48.90 16.47
N ILE A 353 18.29 49.86 15.62
CA ILE A 353 17.75 50.01 14.26
C ILE A 353 18.03 48.74 13.46
N ARG A 354 19.24 48.21 13.55
CA ARG A 354 19.63 46.95 12.92
C ARG A 354 18.77 45.78 13.39
N ALA A 355 18.53 45.64 14.70
CA ALA A 355 17.63 44.64 15.25
C ALA A 355 16.20 44.79 14.69
N GLY A 356 15.73 46.03 14.52
CA GLY A 356 14.47 46.37 13.88
C GLY A 356 14.38 45.87 12.44
N THR A 357 15.37 46.21 11.59
CA THR A 357 15.46 45.71 10.20
C THR A 357 15.37 44.20 10.15
N VAL A 358 16.18 43.50 10.96
CA VAL A 358 16.26 42.03 10.97
C VAL A 358 14.92 41.40 11.32
N ILE A 359 14.26 41.90 12.37
CA ILE A 359 12.98 41.37 12.84
C ILE A 359 11.85 41.72 11.87
N GLY A 360 11.77 42.98 11.40
CA GLY A 360 10.76 43.43 10.45
C GLY A 360 10.83 42.70 9.10
N LEU A 361 12.05 42.49 8.57
CA LEU A 361 12.25 41.69 7.36
C LEU A 361 11.88 40.22 7.60
N SER A 362 12.26 39.64 8.74
CA SER A 362 11.90 38.27 9.07
C SER A 362 10.38 38.07 9.13
N CYS A 363 9.63 39.04 9.68
CA CYS A 363 8.16 39.00 9.68
C CYS A 363 7.57 39.06 8.26
N ASN A 364 8.15 39.88 7.38
CA ASN A 364 7.77 39.91 5.96
C ASN A 364 8.03 38.56 5.27
N LEU A 365 9.14 37.89 5.57
CA LEU A 365 9.43 36.54 5.06
C LEU A 365 8.45 35.49 5.61
N VAL A 366 7.98 35.62 6.86
CA VAL A 366 6.90 34.76 7.40
C VAL A 366 5.62 34.92 6.59
N CYS A 367 5.26 36.16 6.21
CA CYS A 367 4.12 36.40 5.33
C CYS A 367 4.29 35.74 3.96
N LEU A 368 5.46 35.89 3.32
CA LEU A 368 5.76 35.21 2.06
C LEU A 368 5.62 33.69 2.18
N LEU A 369 6.21 33.10 3.23
CA LEU A 369 6.11 31.66 3.49
C LEU A 369 4.66 31.22 3.64
N ALA A 370 3.80 32.00 4.31
CA ALA A 370 2.38 31.69 4.46
C ALA A 370 1.66 31.66 3.10
N VAL A 371 1.92 32.62 2.21
CA VAL A 371 1.35 32.62 0.84
C VAL A 371 1.80 31.37 0.07
N MET A 372 3.10 31.04 0.12
CA MET A 372 3.63 29.84 -0.57
C MET A 372 3.12 28.53 0.05
N LEU A 373 2.81 28.52 1.34
CA LEU A 373 2.37 27.33 2.07
C LEU A 373 0.87 27.03 1.86
N GLN A 374 0.08 27.99 1.39
CA GLN A 374 -1.38 27.87 1.27
C GLN A 374 -1.86 26.63 0.49
N PRO A 375 -1.24 26.24 -0.66
CA PRO A 375 -1.62 25.01 -1.36
C PRO A 375 -1.31 23.72 -0.57
N TYR A 376 -0.40 23.80 0.41
CA TYR A 376 0.13 22.66 1.15
C TYR A 376 -0.54 22.49 2.51
N MET A 377 -0.60 23.54 3.32
CA MET A 377 -1.07 23.52 4.71
C MET A 377 -2.02 24.70 5.00
N PRO A 378 -3.24 24.69 4.44
CA PRO A 378 -4.15 25.84 4.52
C PRO A 378 -4.56 26.21 5.95
N GLN A 379 -4.77 25.24 6.85
CA GLN A 379 -5.16 25.53 8.23
C GLN A 379 -4.04 26.22 9.02
N THR A 380 -2.79 25.82 8.74
CA THR A 380 -1.59 26.43 9.29
C THR A 380 -1.44 27.86 8.79
N VAL A 381 -1.75 28.10 7.52
CA VAL A 381 -1.76 29.44 6.93
C VAL A 381 -2.81 30.33 7.59
N ASP A 382 -4.00 29.83 7.89
CA ASP A 382 -5.00 30.59 8.64
C ASP A 382 -4.51 30.99 10.04
N ILE A 383 -3.78 30.10 10.71
CA ILE A 383 -3.15 30.39 12.01
C ILE A 383 -2.10 31.50 11.84
N ILE A 384 -1.22 31.40 10.84
CA ILE A 384 -0.21 32.43 10.57
C ILE A 384 -0.88 33.77 10.22
N GLY A 385 -1.91 33.77 9.38
CA GLY A 385 -2.68 34.98 9.01
C GLY A 385 -3.28 35.69 10.23
N LYS A 386 -3.85 34.93 11.17
CA LYS A 386 -4.34 35.47 12.46
C LYS A 386 -3.22 36.08 13.29
N GLN A 387 -2.06 35.42 13.38
CA GLN A 387 -0.90 35.96 14.11
C GLN A 387 -0.32 37.21 13.43
N LEU A 388 -0.37 37.29 12.11
CA LEU A 388 0.07 38.45 11.33
C LEU A 388 -1.00 39.55 11.23
N ASN A 389 -2.24 39.28 11.63
CA ASN A 389 -3.39 40.18 11.50
C ASN A 389 -3.66 40.61 10.04
N ILE A 390 -3.65 39.63 9.13
CA ILE A 390 -3.89 39.82 7.69
C ILE A 390 -4.63 38.61 7.11
N ASP A 391 -5.38 38.84 6.03
CA ASP A 391 -5.92 37.75 5.21
C ASP A 391 -4.90 37.35 4.13
N ILE A 392 -4.26 36.21 4.33
CA ILE A 392 -3.22 35.69 3.42
C ILE A 392 -3.77 35.44 2.01
N SER A 393 -5.06 35.09 1.88
CA SER A 393 -5.67 34.79 0.59
C SER A 393 -5.78 35.98 -0.36
N THR A 394 -5.57 37.20 0.16
CA THR A 394 -5.58 38.43 -0.65
C THR A 394 -4.27 38.67 -1.41
N PHE A 395 -3.21 37.94 -1.10
CA PHE A 395 -1.91 38.11 -1.73
C PHE A 395 -1.69 37.14 -2.89
N LEU A 396 -1.14 37.66 -3.98
CA LEU A 396 -0.66 36.88 -5.10
C LEU A 396 0.87 36.78 -5.06
N LEU A 397 1.40 35.61 -5.43
CA LEU A 397 2.84 35.43 -5.57
C LEU A 397 3.35 36.18 -6.81
N ASN A 398 4.45 36.90 -6.63
CA ASN A 398 5.21 37.53 -7.69
C ASN A 398 6.55 36.81 -7.86
N ASN A 399 7.25 37.08 -8.97
CA ASN A 399 8.60 36.56 -9.22
C ASN A 399 9.70 37.27 -8.40
N PHE A 400 9.34 38.06 -7.40
CA PHE A 400 10.24 38.79 -6.50
C PHE A 400 9.62 38.92 -5.12
N VAL A 401 10.47 39.08 -4.10
CA VAL A 401 10.02 39.29 -2.72
C VAL A 401 9.36 40.67 -2.61
N SER A 402 8.07 40.68 -2.27
CA SER A 402 7.30 41.90 -2.02
C SER A 402 7.32 42.25 -0.53
N VAL A 403 7.14 43.52 -0.20
CA VAL A 403 6.86 43.95 1.18
C VAL A 403 5.37 43.76 1.43
N PHE A 404 5.03 42.78 2.26
CA PHE A 404 3.64 42.47 2.62
C PHE A 404 3.19 43.21 3.87
N LEU A 405 4.12 43.42 4.81
CA LEU A 405 3.89 44.08 6.09
C LEU A 405 4.64 45.42 6.10
N PRO A 406 3.98 46.55 5.84
CA PRO A 406 4.62 47.86 5.89
C PRO A 406 5.02 48.24 7.32
N SER A 407 6.01 49.12 7.45
CA SER A 407 6.36 49.75 8.73
C SER A 407 5.12 50.36 9.38
N GLY A 408 4.95 50.13 10.68
CA GLY A 408 3.75 50.55 11.43
C GLY A 408 2.60 49.54 11.44
N HIS A 409 2.65 48.48 10.62
CA HIS A 409 1.67 47.40 10.69
C HIS A 409 1.70 46.71 12.06
N LYS A 410 0.54 46.49 12.66
CA LYS A 410 0.42 45.82 13.97
C LYS A 410 -0.05 44.38 13.79
N ILE A 411 0.80 43.43 14.19
CA ILE A 411 0.48 42.00 14.15
C ILE A 411 -0.43 41.61 15.33
N GLY A 412 -0.99 40.40 15.26
CA GLY A 412 -1.73 39.76 16.34
C GLY A 412 -0.81 39.16 17.42
N LYS A 413 -1.32 38.19 18.17
CA LYS A 413 -0.56 37.51 19.23
C LYS A 413 0.23 36.32 18.66
N PRO A 414 1.57 36.29 18.79
CA PRO A 414 2.37 35.14 18.38
C PRO A 414 2.05 33.87 19.17
N ALA A 415 2.15 32.71 18.53
CA ALA A 415 2.02 31.40 19.15
C ALA A 415 2.79 30.32 18.37
N PRO A 416 3.29 29.25 19.04
CA PRO A 416 3.88 28.11 18.35
C PRO A 416 2.92 27.50 17.32
N LEU A 417 3.44 27.18 16.13
CA LEU A 417 2.63 26.65 15.01
C LEU A 417 2.49 25.12 15.04
N PHE A 418 3.49 24.42 15.55
CA PHE A 418 3.57 22.97 15.51
C PHE A 418 3.93 22.41 16.86
N GLU A 419 3.44 21.20 17.14
CA GLU A 419 3.79 20.42 18.31
C GLU A 419 4.75 19.30 17.93
N LYS A 420 5.55 18.87 18.91
CA LYS A 420 6.44 17.73 18.75
C LYS A 420 5.60 16.45 18.73
N ILE A 421 5.89 15.56 17.80
CA ILE A 421 5.34 14.19 17.81
C ILE A 421 6.31 13.32 18.59
N ASP A 422 5.88 12.84 19.76
CA ASP A 422 6.70 11.99 20.62
C ASP A 422 6.74 10.54 20.14
N PRO A 423 7.84 9.81 20.40
CA PRO A 423 7.97 8.40 20.02
C PRO A 423 6.86 7.48 20.58
N SER A 424 6.27 7.83 21.73
CA SER A 424 5.14 7.09 22.30
C SER A 424 3.90 7.14 21.40
N VAL A 425 3.58 8.34 20.86
CA VAL A 425 2.47 8.54 19.92
C VAL A 425 2.73 7.79 18.63
N VAL A 426 3.97 7.83 18.12
CA VAL A 426 4.40 7.06 16.93
C VAL A 426 4.13 5.57 17.13
N ASN A 427 4.58 5.00 18.24
CA ASN A 427 4.40 3.57 18.53
C ASN A 427 2.92 3.22 18.67
N GLN A 428 2.14 4.03 19.37
CA GLN A 428 0.70 3.83 19.54
C GLN A 428 -0.03 3.81 18.19
N LEU A 429 0.22 4.80 17.32
CA LEU A 429 -0.43 4.90 16.02
C LEU A 429 0.07 3.79 15.08
N LYS A 430 1.37 3.50 15.06
CA LYS A 430 1.92 2.40 14.26
C LYS A 430 1.28 1.06 14.63
N SER A 431 1.18 0.73 15.92
CA SER A 431 0.49 -0.48 16.39
C SER A 431 -1.00 -0.48 16.03
N ARG A 432 -1.70 0.65 16.16
CA ARG A 432 -3.13 0.77 15.82
C ARG A 432 -3.41 0.41 14.35
N PHE A 433 -2.50 0.76 13.45
CA PHE A 433 -2.66 0.60 12.00
C PHE A 433 -1.78 -0.51 11.41
N ALA A 434 -1.21 -1.39 12.24
CA ALA A 434 -0.40 -2.53 11.82
C ALA A 434 -1.23 -3.72 11.28
N GLY A 435 -2.56 -3.61 11.23
CA GLY A 435 -3.45 -4.72 10.96
C GLY A 435 -3.90 -5.47 12.20
N LYS A 436 -4.79 -6.44 12.01
CA LYS A 436 -5.19 -7.35 13.09
C LYS A 436 -4.02 -8.29 13.43
N GLN A 437 -3.06 -7.80 14.23
CA GLN A 437 -2.02 -8.62 14.85
C GLN A 437 -2.57 -9.63 15.89
N LYS A 438 -3.91 -9.68 16.08
CA LYS A 438 -4.57 -10.56 17.07
C LYS A 438 -4.64 -12.04 16.70
N SER A 439 -4.34 -12.47 15.47
CA SER A 439 -4.29 -13.90 15.13
C SER A 439 -2.88 -14.48 15.19
N GLN A 440 -1.87 -13.82 14.59
CA GLN A 440 -0.54 -14.43 14.48
C GLN A 440 0.24 -14.49 15.80
N GLU A 441 0.26 -13.46 16.64
CA GLU A 441 1.00 -13.50 17.91
C GLU A 441 0.34 -14.41 18.96
N LYS A 442 -0.99 -14.52 18.93
CA LYS A 442 -1.75 -15.45 19.79
C LYS A 442 -1.66 -16.89 19.32
N GLU A 443 -1.59 -17.16 18.01
CA GLU A 443 -1.35 -18.49 17.47
C GLU A 443 0.10 -18.95 17.68
N LEU A 444 1.08 -18.05 17.57
CA LEU A 444 2.50 -18.33 17.83
C LEU A 444 2.78 -18.58 19.32
N THR A 445 2.10 -17.87 20.23
CA THR A 445 2.23 -18.10 21.68
C THR A 445 1.44 -19.32 22.18
N MET A 446 0.30 -19.67 21.56
CA MET A 446 -0.40 -20.92 21.86
C MET A 446 0.39 -22.16 21.42
N ALA A 447 1.18 -22.08 20.35
CA ALA A 447 2.02 -23.19 19.88
C ALA A 447 3.20 -23.52 20.83
N ALA A 448 3.60 -22.59 21.70
CA ALA A 448 4.70 -22.79 22.64
C ALA A 448 4.26 -23.39 24.00
N GLY A 449 2.95 -23.61 24.22
CA GLY A 449 2.39 -23.94 25.54
C GLY A 449 1.29 -25.00 25.54
N LEU A 450 1.28 -25.94 24.59
CA LEU A 450 0.37 -27.09 24.63
C LEU A 450 0.76 -28.05 25.77
N ASP A 451 -0.06 -28.14 26.80
CA ASP A 451 0.06 -29.16 27.85
C ASP A 451 -0.37 -30.52 27.27
N LEU A 452 0.62 -31.35 26.90
CA LEU A 452 0.42 -32.68 26.31
C LEU A 452 -0.49 -33.59 27.16
N LYS A 453 -0.68 -33.27 28.45
CA LYS A 453 -1.58 -34.01 29.35
C LYS A 453 -3.08 -33.81 29.07
N GLN A 454 -3.45 -32.80 28.28
CA GLN A 454 -4.85 -32.51 27.93
C GLN A 454 -5.31 -33.16 26.63
N ILE A 455 -4.39 -33.76 25.86
CA ILE A 455 -4.73 -34.46 24.61
C ILE A 455 -5.12 -35.89 24.96
N THR A 456 -6.40 -36.24 24.73
CA THR A 456 -6.96 -37.54 25.16
C THR A 456 -7.35 -38.44 23.99
N THR A 457 -7.38 -37.93 22.75
CA THR A 457 -7.74 -38.71 21.56
C THR A 457 -6.68 -38.63 20.46
N VAL A 458 -6.66 -39.64 19.59
CA VAL A 458 -5.76 -39.74 18.43
C VAL A 458 -5.97 -38.56 17.47
N GLU A 459 -7.22 -38.19 17.20
CA GLU A 459 -7.59 -37.07 16.30
C GLU A 459 -7.08 -35.72 16.83
N GLN A 460 -7.20 -35.47 18.14
CA GLN A 460 -6.66 -34.27 18.78
C GLN A 460 -5.13 -34.22 18.67
N MET A 461 -4.46 -35.37 18.77
CA MET A 461 -3.00 -35.46 18.65
C MET A 461 -2.54 -35.24 17.20
N GLU A 462 -3.29 -35.72 16.20
CA GLU A 462 -3.00 -35.49 14.78
C GLU A 462 -3.15 -34.01 14.39
N GLU A 463 -4.21 -33.35 14.86
CA GLU A 463 -4.42 -31.91 14.64
C GLU A 463 -3.32 -31.07 15.30
N ALA A 464 -2.91 -31.43 16.52
CA ALA A 464 -1.82 -30.75 17.22
C ALA A 464 -0.47 -30.91 16.50
N ILE A 465 -0.17 -32.10 15.96
CA ILE A 465 1.03 -32.35 15.15
C ILE A 465 1.00 -31.52 13.87
N PHE A 466 -0.16 -31.40 13.21
CA PHE A 466 -0.31 -30.59 12.00
C PHE A 466 0.00 -29.12 12.28
N LYS A 467 -0.63 -28.54 13.32
CA LYS A 467 -0.41 -27.16 13.75
C LYS A 467 1.04 -26.88 14.12
N GLN A 468 1.65 -27.75 14.92
CA GLN A 468 3.06 -27.62 15.30
C GLN A 468 4.00 -27.74 14.09
N GLY A 469 3.65 -28.59 13.11
CA GLY A 469 4.38 -28.72 11.85
C GLY A 469 4.35 -27.46 10.99
N ASP A 470 3.22 -26.76 10.96
CA ASP A 470 3.07 -25.49 10.24
C ASP A 470 3.83 -24.36 10.94
N THR A 471 3.82 -24.29 12.27
CA THR A 471 4.64 -23.34 13.04
C THR A 471 6.13 -23.48 12.73
N VAL A 472 6.65 -24.71 12.70
CA VAL A 472 8.06 -24.98 12.34
C VAL A 472 8.36 -24.53 10.90
N ARG A 473 7.45 -24.72 9.95
CA ARG A 473 7.64 -24.26 8.56
C ARG A 473 7.66 -22.75 8.46
N GLN A 474 6.74 -22.07 9.13
CA GLN A 474 6.65 -20.61 9.13
C GLN A 474 7.90 -19.97 9.73
N LEU A 475 8.39 -20.47 10.87
CA LEU A 475 9.61 -19.97 11.51
C LEU A 475 10.85 -20.16 10.62
N LYS A 476 10.93 -21.28 9.89
CA LYS A 476 12.04 -21.51 8.94
C LYS A 476 11.94 -20.61 7.70
N GLN A 477 10.73 -20.30 7.24
CA GLN A 477 10.50 -19.42 6.09
C GLN A 477 10.69 -17.93 6.42
N SER A 478 10.47 -17.52 7.68
CA SER A 478 10.67 -16.13 8.12
C SER A 478 12.14 -15.76 8.34
N GLY A 479 13.07 -16.70 8.17
CA GLY A 479 14.50 -16.49 8.40
C GLY A 479 14.91 -16.48 9.88
N ALA A 480 14.07 -17.02 10.78
CA ALA A 480 14.37 -17.11 12.21
C ALA A 480 15.65 -17.92 12.48
N GLN A 481 16.42 -17.52 13.49
CA GLN A 481 17.66 -18.23 13.83
C GLN A 481 17.37 -19.66 14.30
N LYS A 482 18.36 -20.56 14.14
CA LYS A 482 18.23 -21.98 14.53
C LYS A 482 17.80 -22.16 15.99
N SER A 483 18.35 -21.34 16.89
CA SER A 483 18.00 -21.32 18.31
C SER A 483 16.52 -21.04 18.58
N GLU A 484 15.82 -20.35 17.67
CA GLU A 484 14.42 -19.97 17.82
C GLU A 484 13.45 -21.08 17.37
N TRP A 485 13.76 -21.84 16.31
CA TRP A 485 12.87 -22.89 15.81
C TRP A 485 13.21 -24.30 16.33
N GLU A 486 14.41 -24.54 16.82
CA GLU A 486 14.87 -25.87 17.29
C GLU A 486 14.00 -26.46 18.44
N PRO A 487 13.54 -25.68 19.44
CA PRO A 487 12.62 -26.18 20.46
C PRO A 487 11.28 -26.69 19.90
N TYR A 488 10.75 -26.03 18.87
CA TYR A 488 9.48 -26.40 18.24
C TYR A 488 9.59 -27.70 17.44
N VAL A 489 10.73 -27.95 16.80
CA VAL A 489 11.03 -29.21 16.12
C VAL A 489 11.10 -30.37 17.12
N LYS A 490 11.73 -30.15 18.28
CA LYS A 490 11.82 -31.18 19.33
C LYS A 490 10.43 -31.59 19.84
N THR A 491 9.58 -30.60 20.10
CA THR A 491 8.18 -30.81 20.52
C THR A 491 7.38 -31.61 19.48
N LEU A 492 7.54 -31.28 18.19
CA LEU A 492 6.89 -32.00 17.09
C LEU A 492 7.28 -33.50 17.04
N LEU A 493 8.55 -33.82 17.32
CA LEU A 493 9.04 -35.20 17.34
C LEU A 493 8.47 -35.98 18.54
N GLU A 494 8.38 -35.35 19.71
CA GLU A 494 7.78 -35.95 20.91
C GLU A 494 6.28 -36.24 20.74
N MET A 495 5.55 -35.32 20.09
CA MET A 495 4.14 -35.51 19.76
C MET A 495 3.92 -36.69 18.79
N LYS A 496 4.73 -36.80 17.72
CA LYS A 496 4.64 -37.92 16.77
C LYS A 496 4.87 -39.27 17.44
N LYS A 497 5.81 -39.35 18.39
CA LYS A 497 6.07 -40.55 19.18
C LYS A 497 4.88 -40.91 20.08
N SER A 498 4.23 -39.90 20.68
CA SER A 498 3.06 -40.10 21.54
C SER A 498 1.83 -40.54 20.75
N LEU A 499 1.63 -40.03 19.53
CA LEU A 499 0.57 -40.48 18.62
C LEU A 499 0.68 -41.97 18.30
N GLU A 500 1.91 -42.45 18.06
CA GLU A 500 2.16 -43.86 17.75
C GLU A 500 1.78 -44.76 18.94
N GLN A 501 2.06 -44.33 20.17
CA GLN A 501 1.64 -45.01 21.40
C GLN A 501 0.11 -45.00 21.58
N MET A 502 -0.56 -43.88 21.30
CA MET A 502 -2.02 -43.78 21.40
C MET A 502 -2.74 -44.69 20.39
N LYS A 503 -2.24 -44.78 19.16
CA LYS A 503 -2.78 -45.67 18.12
C LYS A 503 -2.63 -47.15 18.48
N LEU A 504 -1.59 -47.50 19.24
CA LEU A 504 -1.38 -48.87 19.73
C LEU A 504 -2.33 -49.23 20.88
N ALA A 505 -2.77 -48.26 21.68
CA ALA A 505 -3.68 -48.48 22.81
C ALA A 505 -5.16 -48.59 22.41
N SER A 506 -5.56 -48.07 21.24
CA SER A 506 -6.96 -48.01 20.79
C SER A 506 -7.47 -49.25 20.04
N ASN A 507 -6.66 -50.31 19.90
CA ASN A 507 -7.06 -51.57 19.26
C ASN A 507 -6.72 -52.77 20.16
N PRO A 508 -7.65 -53.29 20.99
CA PRO A 508 -7.43 -54.51 21.75
C PRO A 508 -7.64 -55.73 20.84
N ILE A 509 -6.55 -56.29 20.31
CA ILE A 509 -6.56 -57.63 19.72
C ILE A 509 -6.53 -58.64 20.88
N SER A 510 -7.37 -59.68 20.83
CA SER A 510 -7.39 -60.74 21.85
C SER A 510 -5.99 -61.36 21.97
N ILE A 511 -5.53 -61.58 23.21
CA ILE A 511 -4.23 -62.21 23.48
C ILE A 511 -4.17 -63.60 22.82
N ASP A 512 -5.29 -64.33 22.80
CA ASP A 512 -5.38 -65.67 22.20
C ASP A 512 -5.18 -65.63 20.68
N ASP A 513 -5.71 -64.60 19.99
CA ASP A 513 -5.54 -64.42 18.55
C ASP A 513 -4.08 -64.08 18.20
N LEU A 514 -3.43 -63.24 19.02
CA LEU A 514 -2.01 -62.89 18.87
C LEU A 514 -1.09 -64.10 19.07
N GLU A 515 -1.41 -65.00 20.01
CA GLU A 515 -0.64 -66.23 20.23
C GLU A 515 -0.77 -67.19 19.04
N GLU A 516 -1.98 -67.35 18.50
CA GLU A 516 -2.22 -68.19 17.33
C GLU A 516 -1.48 -67.65 16.10
N GLU A 517 -1.48 -66.32 15.91
CA GLU A 517 -0.84 -65.67 14.77
C GLU A 517 0.70 -65.71 14.88
N ILE A 518 1.26 -65.57 16.10
CA ILE A 518 2.68 -65.80 16.36
C ILE A 518 3.07 -67.26 16.06
N SER A 519 2.21 -68.22 16.42
CA SER A 519 2.47 -69.64 16.15
C SER A 519 2.50 -69.90 14.64
N LYS A 520 1.48 -69.45 13.91
CA LYS A 520 1.40 -69.59 12.43
C LYS A 520 2.59 -68.94 11.74
N GLN A 521 2.96 -67.73 12.16
CA GLN A 521 4.08 -66.99 11.59
C GLN A 521 5.43 -67.63 11.95
N GLY A 522 5.56 -68.20 13.15
CA GLY A 522 6.73 -68.97 13.58
C GLY A 522 6.94 -70.22 12.72
N ASP A 523 5.87 -70.97 12.44
CA ASP A 523 5.90 -72.15 11.57
C ASP A 523 6.25 -71.79 10.13
N LYS A 524 5.74 -70.66 9.62
CA LYS A 524 6.08 -70.13 8.30
C LYS A 524 7.57 -69.82 8.20
N VAL A 525 8.14 -69.09 9.17
CA VAL A 525 9.58 -68.80 9.22
C VAL A 525 10.42 -70.08 9.35
N ARG A 526 9.96 -71.09 10.08
CA ARG A 526 10.66 -72.38 10.22
C ARG A 526 10.68 -73.15 8.90
N LYS A 527 9.53 -73.26 8.20
CA LYS A 527 9.44 -73.88 6.87
C LYS A 527 10.30 -73.16 5.82
N LEU A 528 10.33 -71.83 5.83
CA LEU A 528 11.17 -71.04 4.92
C LEU A 528 12.68 -71.22 5.23
N LYS A 529 13.05 -71.40 6.50
CA LYS A 529 14.44 -71.73 6.87
C LYS A 529 14.84 -73.14 6.44
N GLU A 530 13.95 -74.12 6.57
CA GLU A 530 14.18 -75.51 6.14
C GLU A 530 14.28 -75.61 4.60
N ALA A 531 13.49 -74.80 3.88
CA ALA A 531 13.55 -74.67 2.43
C ALA A 531 14.75 -73.86 1.89
N LYS A 532 15.63 -73.34 2.77
CA LYS A 532 16.82 -72.53 2.43
C LYS A 532 16.54 -71.34 1.50
N VAL A 533 15.42 -70.64 1.74
CA VAL A 533 15.04 -69.46 0.94
C VAL A 533 16.01 -68.29 1.20
N GLU A 534 16.22 -67.46 0.17
CA GLU A 534 17.08 -66.28 0.19
C GLU A 534 16.78 -65.34 1.37
N LYS A 535 17.83 -64.71 1.92
CA LYS A 535 17.71 -63.88 3.12
C LYS A 535 16.79 -62.66 2.91
N SER A 536 16.72 -62.14 1.69
CA SER A 536 15.84 -61.02 1.32
C SER A 536 14.36 -61.35 1.47
N GLU A 537 13.97 -62.62 1.25
CA GLU A 537 12.59 -63.09 1.42
C GLU A 537 12.32 -63.59 2.84
N LEU A 538 13.35 -64.07 3.55
CA LEU A 538 13.21 -64.54 4.92
C LEU A 538 13.16 -63.40 5.96
N GLN A 539 13.88 -62.31 5.72
CA GLN A 539 14.02 -61.21 6.70
C GLN A 539 12.70 -60.49 7.01
N PRO A 540 11.84 -60.14 6.03
CA PRO A 540 10.55 -59.50 6.31
C PRO A 540 9.64 -60.36 7.19
N GLU A 541 9.66 -61.68 7.00
CA GLU A 541 8.83 -62.63 7.76
C GLU A 541 9.34 -62.80 9.20
N ILE A 542 10.66 -62.70 9.41
CA ILE A 542 11.27 -62.65 10.76
C ILE A 542 10.92 -61.35 11.46
N ASP A 543 10.96 -60.22 10.77
CA ASP A 543 10.66 -58.91 11.35
C ASP A 543 9.18 -58.81 11.75
N LEU A 544 8.28 -59.37 10.94
CA LEU A 544 6.86 -59.49 11.28
C LEU A 544 6.65 -60.38 12.52
N LEU A 545 7.36 -61.51 12.63
CA LEU A 545 7.29 -62.37 13.82
C LEU A 545 7.76 -61.65 15.09
N LEU A 546 8.82 -60.83 15.00
CA LEU A 546 9.33 -60.03 16.11
C LEU A 546 8.34 -58.92 16.51
N GLN A 547 7.71 -58.27 15.54
CA GLN A 547 6.67 -57.28 15.79
C GLN A 547 5.46 -57.90 16.50
N LEU A 548 4.99 -59.07 16.06
CA LEU A 548 3.88 -59.78 16.72
C LEU A 548 4.23 -60.17 18.15
N LYS A 549 5.44 -60.70 18.41
CA LYS A 549 5.91 -61.02 19.77
C LYS A 549 6.02 -59.78 20.67
N SER A 550 6.46 -58.65 20.12
CA SER A 550 6.48 -57.38 20.83
C SER A 550 5.06 -56.95 21.23
N LYS A 551 4.10 -57.03 20.30
CA LYS A 551 2.67 -56.75 20.58
C LYS A 551 2.09 -57.66 21.66
N LEU A 552 2.41 -58.96 21.65
CA LEU A 552 1.98 -59.90 22.68
C LEU A 552 2.58 -59.57 24.06
N SER A 553 3.88 -59.24 24.12
CA SER A 553 4.55 -58.90 25.39
C SER A 553 3.95 -57.67 26.07
N ILE A 554 3.61 -56.66 25.27
CA ILE A 554 2.95 -55.43 25.73
C ILE A 554 1.53 -55.73 26.21
N SER A 555 0.81 -56.62 25.50
CA SER A 555 -0.56 -57.01 25.85
C SER A 555 -0.65 -57.87 27.12
N LYS A 556 0.38 -58.69 27.41
CA LYS A 556 0.48 -59.49 28.64
C LYS A 556 1.07 -58.75 29.85
N GLY A 557 1.51 -57.50 29.69
CA GLY A 557 2.04 -56.68 30.78
C GLY A 557 3.39 -57.15 31.35
N VAL A 558 4.20 -57.89 30.59
CA VAL A 558 5.54 -58.35 31.02
C VAL A 558 6.62 -57.75 30.11
N PRO A 559 7.73 -57.17 30.64
CA PRO A 559 8.74 -56.50 29.81
C PRO A 559 9.48 -57.49 28.90
N VAL A 560 9.81 -57.06 27.68
CA VAL A 560 10.67 -57.80 26.75
C VAL A 560 12.10 -57.89 27.32
N GLU A 561 12.56 -59.09 27.69
CA GLU A 561 13.98 -59.34 27.93
C GLU A 561 14.74 -59.28 26.60
N ASN A 562 15.55 -58.23 26.45
CA ASN A 562 16.54 -58.12 25.38
C ASN A 562 17.57 -59.23 25.50
N GLY A 563 17.48 -60.25 24.64
CA GLY A 563 18.49 -61.29 24.47
C GLY A 563 19.78 -60.76 23.85
N GLN A 564 20.55 -59.95 24.58
CA GLN A 564 21.99 -59.79 24.31
C GLN A 564 22.73 -61.04 24.79
N LYS A 565 22.97 -62.00 23.89
CA LYS A 565 24.06 -62.97 24.10
C LYS A 565 25.41 -62.25 23.93
N LYS A 566 26.01 -61.89 25.06
CA LYS A 566 27.46 -61.64 25.20
C LYS A 566 28.24 -62.81 24.58
N LYS A 567 29.12 -62.50 23.61
CA LYS A 567 30.32 -63.29 23.32
C LYS A 567 31.54 -62.42 23.65
N GLN A 568 32.12 -62.62 24.85
CA GLN A 568 33.58 -62.52 25.05
C GLN A 568 34.16 -63.84 24.48
N LYS A 569 35.31 -64.02 23.85
CA LYS A 569 36.63 -63.37 23.64
C LYS A 569 37.35 -64.29 22.57
N PRO A 570 38.57 -64.05 22.01
CA PRO A 570 39.73 -63.44 22.69
C PRO A 570 40.58 -62.46 21.86
N THR A 571 41.36 -61.69 22.62
CA THR A 571 42.67 -61.14 22.28
C THR A 571 43.56 -62.11 21.49
N LYS A 572 44.22 -61.60 20.44
CA LYS A 572 45.60 -61.96 20.11
C LYS A 572 46.35 -60.70 19.64
N LYS A 573 47.62 -60.68 20.04
CA LYS A 573 48.69 -59.73 19.71
C LYS A 573 48.81 -59.45 18.23
#